data_AF-A0A9E4N210-F1
#
_entry.id   AF-A0A9E4N210-F1
#
_cell.length_a   1.000
_cell.length_b   1.000
_cell.length_c   1.000
_cell.angle_alpha   90.00
_cell.angle_beta   90.00
_cell.angle_gamma   90.00
#
_symmetry.space_group_name_H-M   'P 1'
#
loop_
_entity.id
_entity.type
_entity.pdbx_description
1 polymer ?
#
loop_
_entity_poly.entity_id
_entity_poly.type
_entity_poly.pdbx_seq_one_letter_code
_entity_poly.pdbx_strand_id
1 'polypeptide(L)'
;MNYEKHYNLLIEKYGHSTKPNSGYYEQHHIIPKFKGGTNDKDNLVYLSAKAHIIAHHLLWKWLKCQKSAYAFWMMAKSNQNQQRRMSSRQFVEARKALKYANSLRTWTPTAEWIENRTGENHWFYNKKRPEHSKVMKDKLKNDLEYRSKNIFLNGGISQHVVESNKRRKGEKRNRTERTCVHCGLTGKGPNMTRYHFDNCKHKE
;
A
#
# COMPACT_ATOMS: atom_id res chain seq x y z
N MET A 1 20.17 -2.88 -16.20
CA MET A 1 19.52 -1.56 -16.32
C MET A 1 20.27 -0.57 -15.44
N ASN A 2 20.68 0.58 -15.98
CA ASN A 2 21.46 1.57 -15.23
C ASN A 2 20.52 2.54 -14.51
N TYR A 3 20.28 2.31 -13.22
CA TYR A 3 19.32 3.07 -12.41
C TYR A 3 19.75 4.52 -12.16
N GLU A 4 21.05 4.78 -12.08
CA GLU A 4 21.62 6.13 -11.93
C GLU A 4 21.29 7.00 -13.14
N LYS A 5 21.52 6.48 -14.35
CA LYS A 5 21.17 7.18 -15.60
C LYS A 5 19.67 7.52 -15.65
N HIS A 6 18.81 6.57 -15.34
CA HIS A 6 17.36 6.81 -15.32
C HIS A 6 16.92 7.81 -14.26
N TYR A 7 17.60 7.83 -13.11
CA TYR A 7 17.35 8.81 -12.07
C TYR A 7 17.74 10.22 -12.54
N ASN A 8 18.93 10.39 -13.12
CA ASN A 8 19.39 11.68 -13.64
C ASN A 8 18.46 12.20 -14.75
N LEU A 9 18.06 11.32 -15.69
CA LEU A 9 17.10 11.67 -16.75
C LEU A 9 15.72 12.08 -16.18
N LEU A 10 15.28 11.47 -15.08
CA LEU A 10 14.03 11.86 -14.43
C LEU A 10 14.14 13.25 -13.80
N ILE A 11 15.25 13.56 -13.14
CA ILE A 11 15.50 14.87 -12.55
C ILE A 11 15.61 15.94 -13.63
N GLU A 12 16.32 15.67 -14.72
CA GLU A 12 16.45 16.59 -15.85
C GLU A 12 15.10 16.88 -16.51
N LYS A 13 14.26 15.85 -16.70
CA LYS A 13 12.97 16.00 -17.40
C LYS A 13 11.86 16.62 -16.55
N TYR A 14 11.83 16.31 -15.26
CA TYR A 14 10.70 16.66 -14.38
C TYR A 14 11.08 17.54 -13.19
N GLY A 15 12.36 17.84 -13.00
CA GLY A 15 12.85 18.72 -11.95
C GLY A 15 12.63 20.18 -12.31
N HIS A 16 11.96 20.91 -11.43
CA HIS A 16 11.81 22.36 -11.54
C HIS A 16 12.65 23.06 -10.48
N SER A 17 13.40 24.11 -10.85
CA SER A 17 14.21 24.90 -9.91
C SER A 17 13.33 25.78 -9.01
N THR A 18 12.20 26.25 -9.52
CA THR A 18 11.20 27.01 -8.77
C THR A 18 9.93 26.19 -8.61
N LYS A 19 9.20 26.42 -7.51
CA LYS A 19 7.95 25.71 -7.24
C LYS A 19 6.89 26.13 -8.29
N PRO A 20 6.32 25.19 -9.07
CA PRO A 20 5.26 25.54 -10.00
C PRO A 20 4.00 26.03 -9.27
N ASN A 21 3.29 27.00 -9.85
CA ASN A 21 2.09 27.60 -9.26
C ASN A 21 0.87 26.67 -9.28
N SER A 22 0.84 25.69 -10.18
CA SER A 22 -0.28 24.77 -10.36
C SER A 22 0.12 23.36 -9.97
N GLY A 23 -0.62 22.75 -9.03
CA GLY A 23 -0.47 21.35 -8.64
C GLY A 23 0.34 21.12 -7.36
N TYR A 24 0.44 19.84 -6.97
CA TYR A 24 1.14 19.40 -5.77
C TYR A 24 2.58 18.95 -6.10
N TYR A 25 3.54 19.69 -5.56
CA TYR A 25 4.98 19.46 -5.73
C TYR A 25 5.67 19.34 -4.38
N GLU A 26 6.69 18.49 -4.32
CA GLU A 26 7.51 18.24 -3.15
C GLU A 26 8.97 18.55 -3.49
N GLN A 27 9.70 19.11 -2.52
CA GLN A 27 11.15 19.31 -2.65
C GLN A 27 11.86 17.97 -2.55
N HIS A 28 12.85 17.79 -3.42
CA HIS A 28 13.67 16.59 -3.50
C HIS A 28 15.15 16.98 -3.63
N HIS A 29 16.01 16.31 -2.87
CA HIS A 29 17.47 16.47 -2.98
C HIS A 29 18.01 15.67 -4.17
N ILE A 30 18.71 16.32 -5.11
CA ILE A 30 19.34 15.63 -6.26
C ILE A 30 20.37 14.61 -5.75
N ILE A 31 21.22 15.03 -4.83
CA ILE A 31 22.10 14.16 -4.05
C ILE A 31 21.48 14.05 -2.65
N PRO A 32 21.05 12.86 -2.21
CA PRO A 32 20.47 12.69 -0.89
C PRO A 32 21.46 13.07 0.22
N LYS A 33 20.96 13.67 1.31
CA LYS A 33 21.78 14.07 2.49
C LYS A 33 22.71 12.98 2.98
N PHE A 34 22.23 11.74 3.06
CA PHE A 34 23.02 10.62 3.57
C PHE A 34 24.20 10.21 2.67
N LYS A 35 24.24 10.73 1.44
CA LYS A 35 25.29 10.53 0.44
C LYS A 35 26.19 11.78 0.31
N GLY A 36 26.06 12.73 1.24
CA GLY A 36 26.85 13.97 1.28
C GLY A 36 26.18 15.17 0.59
N GLY A 37 24.91 15.08 0.19
CA GLY A 37 24.22 16.19 -0.45
C GLY A 37 23.92 17.36 0.50
N THR A 38 24.09 18.58 0.00
CA THR A 38 23.86 19.82 0.74
C THR A 38 22.40 20.26 0.72
N ASN A 39 22.03 21.29 1.48
CA ASN A 39 20.70 21.93 1.43
C ASN A 39 20.66 23.16 0.52
N ASP A 40 21.66 23.31 -0.33
CA ASP A 40 21.75 24.47 -1.22
C ASP A 40 20.69 24.38 -2.30
N LYS A 41 20.31 25.54 -2.84
CA LYS A 41 19.26 25.64 -3.87
C LYS A 41 19.62 24.81 -5.11
N ASP A 42 20.90 24.65 -5.42
CA ASP A 42 21.37 23.89 -6.58
C ASP A 42 21.19 22.37 -6.41
N ASN A 43 21.13 21.87 -5.17
CA ASN A 43 20.88 20.47 -4.87
C ASN A 43 19.39 20.16 -4.62
N LEU A 44 18.51 21.16 -4.77
CA LEU A 44 17.08 21.05 -4.47
C LEU A 44 16.25 21.27 -5.73
N VAL A 45 15.38 20.31 -6.02
CA VAL A 45 14.43 20.39 -7.14
C VAL A 45 13.02 20.11 -6.66
N TYR A 46 12.04 20.71 -7.32
CA TYR A 46 10.63 20.41 -7.10
C TYR A 46 10.18 19.32 -8.07
N LEU A 47 9.63 18.23 -7.51
CA LEU A 47 9.08 17.11 -8.26
C LEU A 47 7.59 16.95 -7.95
N SER A 48 6.82 16.51 -8.95
CA SER A 48 5.44 16.05 -8.69
C SER A 48 5.45 14.81 -7.79
N ALA A 49 4.38 14.57 -7.03
CA ALA A 49 4.28 13.40 -6.15
C ALA A 49 4.60 12.07 -6.87
N LYS A 50 4.17 11.91 -8.12
CA LYS A 50 4.46 10.71 -8.92
C LYS A 50 5.96 10.59 -9.24
N ALA A 51 6.57 11.69 -9.72
CA ALA A 51 7.99 11.72 -10.04
C ALA A 51 8.85 11.49 -8.78
N HIS A 52 8.46 12.08 -7.65
CA HIS A 52 9.14 11.94 -6.37
C HIS A 52 9.14 10.49 -5.86
N ILE A 53 8.00 9.78 -5.97
CA ILE A 53 7.92 8.35 -5.65
C ILE A 53 8.88 7.53 -6.53
N ILE A 54 8.92 7.83 -7.83
CA ILE A 54 9.79 7.12 -8.78
C ILE A 54 11.26 7.43 -8.50
N ALA A 55 11.62 8.67 -8.20
CA ALA A 55 12.97 9.09 -7.84
C ALA A 55 13.50 8.28 -6.65
N HIS A 56 12.73 8.21 -5.54
CA HIS A 56 13.12 7.39 -4.39
C HIS A 56 13.14 5.89 -4.68
N HIS A 57 12.27 5.39 -5.57
CA HIS A 57 12.32 4.00 -6.00
C HIS A 57 13.61 3.69 -6.79
N LEU A 58 14.02 4.57 -7.70
CA LEU A 58 15.26 4.45 -8.48
C LEU A 58 16.49 4.56 -7.58
N LEU A 59 16.51 5.51 -6.65
CA LEU A 59 17.58 5.63 -5.64
C LEU A 59 17.73 4.35 -4.81
N TRP A 60 16.62 3.74 -4.39
CA TRP A 60 16.66 2.44 -3.71
C TRP A 60 17.20 1.32 -4.61
N LYS A 61 16.83 1.28 -5.90
CA LYS A 61 17.31 0.27 -6.84
C LYS A 61 18.81 0.43 -7.15
N TRP A 62 19.32 1.66 -7.12
CA TRP A 62 20.73 1.98 -7.33
C TRP A 62 21.60 1.75 -6.09
N LEU A 63 21.31 2.43 -4.97
CA LEU A 63 22.21 2.51 -3.82
C LEU A 63 22.10 1.33 -2.85
N LYS A 64 20.91 0.70 -2.76
CA LYS A 64 20.65 -0.46 -1.91
C LYS A 64 21.05 -0.34 -0.44
N CYS A 65 21.16 0.88 0.09
CA CYS A 65 21.50 1.10 1.48
C CYS A 65 20.26 1.25 2.37
N GLN A 66 20.44 1.03 3.68
CA GLN A 66 19.37 1.14 4.67
C GLN A 66 18.60 2.47 4.57
N LYS A 67 19.33 3.59 4.44
CA LYS A 67 18.76 4.94 4.36
C LYS A 67 17.93 5.15 3.08
N SER A 68 18.37 4.61 1.95
CA SER A 68 17.62 4.70 0.68
C SER A 68 16.32 3.88 0.71
N ALA A 69 16.34 2.69 1.35
CA ALA A 69 15.14 1.89 1.57
C ALA A 69 14.14 2.60 2.48
N TYR A 70 14.60 3.20 3.58
CA TYR A 70 13.73 4.00 4.45
C TYR A 70 13.13 5.19 3.72
N ALA A 71 13.92 5.93 2.95
CA ALA A 71 13.40 7.05 2.15
C ALA A 71 12.29 6.61 1.19
N PHE A 72 12.47 5.48 0.49
CA PHE A 72 11.44 4.93 -0.38
C PHE A 72 10.19 4.46 0.39
N TRP A 73 10.36 3.85 1.57
CA TRP A 73 9.25 3.49 2.44
C TRP A 73 8.46 4.71 2.94
N MET A 74 9.13 5.82 3.21
CA MET A 74 8.47 7.06 3.65
C MET A 74 7.54 7.64 2.58
N MET A 75 7.76 7.34 1.30
CA MET A 75 6.84 7.71 0.22
C MET A 75 5.50 6.97 0.28
N ALA A 76 5.45 5.82 0.95
CA ALA A 76 4.21 5.07 1.17
C ALA A 76 3.36 5.65 2.32
N LYS A 77 3.94 6.55 3.13
CA LYS A 77 3.22 7.24 4.21
C LYS A 77 2.62 8.52 3.65
N SER A 78 1.36 8.79 3.95
CA SER A 78 0.69 10.03 3.54
C SER A 78 0.05 10.69 4.76
N ASN A 79 0.32 11.98 4.92
CA ASN A 79 -0.41 12.84 5.85
C ASN A 79 -1.61 13.48 5.14
N GLN A 80 -2.54 14.08 5.90
CA GLN A 80 -3.73 14.76 5.36
C GLN A 80 -3.36 15.88 4.36
N ASN A 81 -2.21 16.52 4.56
CA ASN A 81 -1.72 17.62 3.72
C ASN A 81 -0.89 17.15 2.51
N GLN A 82 -0.73 15.83 2.31
CA GLN A 82 0.09 15.27 1.24
C GLN A 82 -0.77 14.55 0.20
N GLN A 83 -0.66 14.96 -1.05
CA GLN A 83 -1.44 14.38 -2.15
C GLN A 83 -0.63 13.31 -2.90
N ARG A 84 -0.14 12.31 -2.15
CA ARG A 84 0.64 11.20 -2.70
C ARG A 84 -0.21 9.96 -2.84
N ARG A 85 -0.10 9.30 -4.00
CA ARG A 85 -0.71 7.99 -4.24
C ARG A 85 0.31 7.05 -4.84
N MET A 86 0.65 6.01 -4.08
CA MET A 86 1.57 4.95 -4.52
C MET A 86 0.76 3.79 -5.11
N SER A 87 1.25 3.18 -6.20
CA SER A 87 0.64 1.97 -6.75
C SER A 87 0.84 0.77 -5.83
N SER A 88 -0.05 -0.22 -5.89
CA SER A 88 0.04 -1.45 -5.10
C SER A 88 1.36 -2.19 -5.33
N ARG A 89 1.88 -2.19 -6.57
CA ARG A 89 3.17 -2.81 -6.92
C ARG A 89 4.34 -2.07 -6.27
N GLN A 90 4.37 -0.75 -6.34
CA GLN A 90 5.39 0.07 -5.67
C GLN A 90 5.35 -0.11 -4.16
N PHE A 91 4.15 -0.22 -3.57
CA PHE A 91 3.98 -0.45 -2.14
C PHE A 91 4.56 -1.80 -1.68
N VAL A 92 4.32 -2.87 -2.46
CA VAL A 92 4.91 -4.18 -2.18
C VAL A 92 6.44 -4.12 -2.24
N GLU A 93 7.00 -3.45 -3.26
CA GLU A 93 8.44 -3.26 -3.38
C GLU A 93 9.02 -2.41 -2.22
N ALA A 94 8.33 -1.36 -1.79
CA ALA A 94 8.72 -0.54 -0.66
C ALA A 94 8.74 -1.34 0.65
N ARG A 95 7.75 -2.22 0.86
CA ARG A 95 7.76 -3.15 2.01
C ARG A 95 8.93 -4.11 1.99
N LYS A 96 9.27 -4.66 0.82
CA LYS A 96 10.46 -5.53 0.68
C LYS A 96 11.75 -4.76 0.97
N ALA A 97 11.87 -3.54 0.48
CA ALA A 97 13.01 -2.65 0.75
C ALA A 97 13.19 -2.40 2.25
N LEU A 98 12.08 -2.11 2.95
CA LEU A 98 12.09 -1.93 4.40
C LEU A 98 12.51 -3.20 5.15
N LYS A 99 11.99 -4.37 4.75
CA LYS A 99 12.39 -5.65 5.36
C LYS A 99 13.90 -5.87 5.24
N TYR A 100 14.47 -5.60 4.06
CA TYR A 100 15.92 -5.67 3.85
C TYR A 100 16.68 -4.64 4.70
N ALA A 101 16.20 -3.39 4.79
CA ALA A 101 16.82 -2.37 5.63
C ALA A 101 16.85 -2.76 7.12
N ASN A 102 15.78 -3.42 7.59
CA ASN A 102 15.69 -3.92 8.94
C ASN A 102 16.61 -5.14 9.16
N SER A 103 16.86 -5.97 8.15
CA SER A 103 17.81 -7.09 8.29
C SER A 103 19.26 -6.64 8.31
N LEU A 104 19.57 -5.45 7.78
CA LEU A 104 20.90 -4.83 7.90
C LEU A 104 21.16 -4.20 9.28
N ARG A 105 20.18 -4.24 10.19
CA ARG A 105 20.27 -3.55 11.47
C ARG A 105 21.15 -4.36 12.42
N THR A 106 22.31 -3.82 12.75
CA THR A 106 23.31 -4.45 13.62
C THR A 106 23.09 -4.17 15.10
N TRP A 107 22.30 -3.15 15.44
CA TRP A 107 22.03 -2.79 16.83
C TRP A 107 21.15 -3.84 17.51
N THR A 108 21.72 -4.50 18.51
CA THR A 108 21.01 -5.33 19.48
C THR A 108 20.69 -4.49 20.72
N PRO A 109 19.46 -4.54 21.25
CA PRO A 109 19.13 -3.86 22.50
C PRO A 109 20.00 -4.37 23.64
N THR A 110 20.51 -3.47 24.48
CA THR A 110 21.15 -3.86 25.75
C THR A 110 20.09 -4.37 26.73
N ALA A 111 20.51 -5.21 27.70
CA ALA A 111 19.61 -5.70 28.74
C ALA A 111 18.94 -4.55 29.50
N GLU A 112 19.71 -3.52 29.86
CA GLU A 112 19.23 -2.29 30.49
C GLU A 112 18.15 -1.56 29.66
N TRP A 113 18.33 -1.49 28.32
CA TRP A 113 17.34 -0.87 27.44
C TRP A 113 16.02 -1.64 27.42
N ILE A 114 16.09 -2.97 27.50
CA ILE A 114 14.91 -3.85 27.58
C ILE A 114 14.22 -3.64 28.93
N GLU A 115 14.98 -3.64 30.02
CA GLU A 115 14.48 -3.46 31.38
C GLU A 115 13.75 -2.12 31.58
N ASN A 116 14.29 -1.03 31.03
CA ASN A 116 13.63 0.29 31.07
C ASN A 116 12.29 0.35 30.31
N ARG A 117 12.02 -0.61 29.40
CA ARG A 117 10.78 -0.65 28.60
C ARG A 117 9.77 -1.68 29.06
N THR A 118 10.21 -2.77 29.70
CA THR A 118 9.33 -3.88 30.07
C THR A 118 9.50 -4.34 31.51
N GLY A 119 10.61 -3.98 32.15
CA GLY A 119 10.93 -4.33 33.53
C GLY A 119 10.48 -3.26 34.52
N GLU A 120 11.08 -3.29 35.70
CA GLU A 120 10.59 -2.54 36.88
C GLU A 120 10.65 -1.02 36.69
N ASN A 121 11.65 -0.58 35.92
CA ASN A 121 11.87 0.83 35.60
C ASN A 121 10.83 1.41 34.62
N HIS A 122 10.00 0.59 33.98
CA HIS A 122 8.97 1.09 33.09
C HIS A 122 7.84 1.74 33.91
N TRP A 123 7.45 2.98 33.58
CA TRP A 123 6.40 3.75 34.29
C TRP A 123 5.00 3.08 34.36
N PHE A 124 4.79 1.99 33.61
CA PHE A 124 3.58 1.15 33.63
C PHE A 124 3.79 -0.21 34.30
N TYR A 125 4.96 -0.47 34.89
CA TYR A 125 5.26 -1.69 35.64
C TYR A 125 4.30 -1.83 36.83
N ASN A 126 3.79 -3.04 37.05
CA ASN A 126 2.75 -3.37 38.04
C ASN A 126 1.44 -2.57 37.97
N LYS A 127 1.22 -1.72 36.97
CA LYS A 127 -0.07 -1.03 36.79
C LYS A 127 -1.07 -1.94 36.11
N LYS A 128 -2.20 -2.23 36.78
CA LYS A 128 -3.31 -2.96 36.17
C LYS A 128 -3.88 -2.11 35.03
N ARG A 129 -4.01 -2.71 33.84
CA ARG A 129 -4.75 -2.09 32.74
C ARG A 129 -6.20 -1.82 33.19
N PRO A 130 -6.79 -0.67 32.84
CA PRO A 130 -8.20 -0.41 33.05
C PRO A 130 -9.08 -1.53 32.48
N GLU A 131 -10.21 -1.83 33.13
CA GLU A 131 -11.14 -2.89 32.74
C GLU A 131 -11.54 -2.79 31.25
N HIS A 132 -11.85 -1.57 30.78
CA HIS A 132 -12.24 -1.31 29.39
C HIS A 132 -11.15 -1.70 28.38
N SER A 133 -9.86 -1.59 28.76
CA SER A 133 -8.74 -1.95 27.89
C SER A 133 -8.60 -3.46 27.73
N LYS A 134 -8.92 -4.24 28.78
CA LYS A 134 -8.98 -5.71 28.71
C LYS A 134 -10.13 -6.16 27.82
N VAL A 135 -11.33 -5.61 28.05
CA VAL A 135 -12.52 -5.89 27.23
C VAL A 135 -12.26 -5.58 25.75
N MET A 136 -11.62 -4.44 25.45
CA MET A 136 -11.22 -4.08 24.08
C MET A 136 -10.23 -5.10 23.48
N LYS A 137 -9.25 -5.57 24.25
CA LYS A 137 -8.26 -6.56 23.82
C LYS A 137 -8.90 -7.94 23.57
N ASP A 138 -9.82 -8.35 24.42
CA ASP A 138 -10.52 -9.63 24.31
C ASP A 138 -11.50 -9.62 23.13
N LYS A 139 -12.24 -8.53 22.93
CA LYS A 139 -13.02 -8.30 21.70
C LYS A 139 -12.13 -8.34 20.47
N LEU A 140 -10.98 -7.66 20.50
CA LEU A 140 -10.05 -7.70 19.37
C LEU A 140 -9.50 -9.11 19.08
N LYS A 141 -9.33 -9.94 20.10
CA LYS A 141 -8.77 -11.29 19.95
C LYS A 141 -9.81 -12.31 19.50
N ASN A 142 -11.01 -12.27 20.10
CA ASN A 142 -12.00 -13.34 20.01
C ASN A 142 -13.21 -12.98 19.13
N ASP A 143 -13.50 -11.69 18.94
CA ASP A 143 -14.68 -11.24 18.19
C ASP A 143 -14.30 -10.91 16.73
N LEU A 144 -14.55 -11.86 15.84
CA LEU A 144 -14.36 -11.72 14.39
C LEU A 144 -15.23 -10.60 13.80
N GLU A 145 -16.42 -10.37 14.35
CA GLU A 145 -17.34 -9.34 13.88
C GLU A 145 -16.80 -7.95 14.24
N TYR A 146 -16.33 -7.77 15.47
CA TYR A 146 -15.65 -6.54 15.92
C TYR A 146 -14.41 -6.22 15.09
N ARG A 147 -13.60 -7.23 14.75
CA ARG A 147 -12.45 -7.08 13.84
C ARG A 147 -12.89 -6.68 12.42
N SER A 148 -13.97 -7.28 11.92
CA SER A 148 -14.48 -7.02 10.58
C SER A 148 -15.04 -5.60 10.39
N LYS A 149 -15.63 -5.01 11.45
CA LYS A 149 -16.18 -3.65 11.45
C LYS A 149 -15.12 -2.56 11.62
N ASN A 150 -13.95 -2.89 12.17
CA ASN A 150 -12.86 -1.93 12.36
C ASN A 150 -12.03 -1.72 11.08
N ILE A 151 -12.31 -0.65 10.34
CA ILE A 151 -11.68 -0.25 9.08
C ILE A 151 -10.13 -0.18 9.19
N PHE A 152 -9.63 0.30 10.33
CA PHE A 152 -8.18 0.43 10.59
C PHE A 152 -7.47 -0.92 10.71
N LEU A 153 -8.16 -1.99 11.12
CA LEU A 153 -7.57 -3.32 11.35
C LEU A 153 -7.61 -4.20 10.09
N ASN A 154 -8.53 -3.95 9.15
CA ASN A 154 -8.63 -4.67 7.88
C ASN A 154 -7.76 -4.10 6.76
N GLY A 155 -6.72 -3.33 7.10
CA GLY A 155 -5.82 -2.73 6.11
C GLY A 155 -6.52 -1.73 5.17
N GLY A 156 -7.58 -1.05 5.64
CA GLY A 156 -8.29 -0.02 4.89
C GLY A 156 -9.40 -0.52 3.96
N ILE A 157 -9.84 -1.78 4.08
CA ILE A 157 -11.01 -2.26 3.32
C ILE A 157 -12.28 -1.72 3.98
N SER A 158 -12.98 -0.81 3.28
CA SER A 158 -14.26 -0.24 3.71
C SER A 158 -15.31 -1.32 3.95
N GLN A 159 -16.17 -1.13 4.96
CA GLN A 159 -17.30 -2.01 5.28
C GLN A 159 -18.16 -2.31 4.04
N HIS A 160 -18.37 -1.32 3.17
CA HIS A 160 -19.06 -1.47 1.89
C HIS A 160 -18.42 -2.53 0.97
N VAL A 161 -17.09 -2.61 0.93
CA VAL A 161 -16.34 -3.60 0.14
C VAL A 161 -16.46 -4.99 0.75
N VAL A 162 -16.47 -5.10 2.08
CA VAL A 162 -16.71 -6.37 2.80
C VAL A 162 -18.12 -6.88 2.52
N GLU A 163 -19.14 -6.02 2.61
CA GLU A 163 -20.54 -6.30 2.28
C GLU A 163 -20.68 -6.79 0.82
N SER A 164 -20.03 -6.09 -0.12
CA SER A 164 -20.06 -6.42 -1.55
C SER A 164 -19.37 -7.76 -1.85
N ASN A 165 -18.30 -8.09 -1.13
CA ASN A 165 -17.63 -9.39 -1.24
C ASN A 165 -18.44 -10.53 -0.61
N LYS A 166 -19.16 -10.30 0.50
CA LYS A 166 -20.11 -11.28 1.06
C LYS A 166 -21.23 -11.60 0.06
N ARG A 167 -21.81 -10.58 -0.60
CA ARG A 167 -22.80 -10.74 -1.69
C ARG A 167 -22.27 -11.53 -2.90
N ARG A 168 -20.95 -11.55 -3.11
CA ARG A 168 -20.31 -12.34 -4.17
C ARG A 168 -20.01 -13.80 -3.78
N LYS A 169 -19.85 -14.09 -2.49
CA LYS A 169 -19.55 -15.43 -1.96
C LYS A 169 -20.80 -16.22 -1.55
N GLY A 170 -21.91 -15.56 -1.26
CA GLY A 170 -23.18 -16.20 -0.86
C GLY A 170 -24.10 -16.49 -2.04
N GLU A 171 -24.58 -17.73 -2.08
CA GLU A 171 -25.59 -18.32 -2.97
C GLU A 171 -25.26 -18.45 -4.47
N LYS A 172 -25.23 -19.71 -4.94
CA LYS A 172 -25.30 -20.03 -6.37
C LYS A 172 -26.59 -19.38 -6.88
N ARG A 173 -26.48 -18.36 -7.75
CA ARG A 173 -27.65 -17.75 -8.40
C ARG A 173 -28.47 -18.89 -9.03
N ASN A 174 -29.69 -19.12 -8.53
CA ASN A 174 -30.66 -20.03 -9.14
C ASN A 174 -31.07 -19.42 -10.48
N ARG A 175 -30.29 -19.72 -11.51
CA ARG A 175 -30.52 -19.26 -12.87
C ARG A 175 -31.58 -20.18 -13.48
N THR A 176 -32.66 -19.59 -14.00
CA THR A 176 -33.68 -20.33 -14.73
C THR A 176 -33.05 -21.03 -15.93
N GLU A 177 -33.36 -22.33 -16.06
CA GLU A 177 -32.97 -23.13 -17.19
C GLU A 177 -33.90 -22.78 -18.36
N ARG A 178 -33.31 -22.56 -19.53
CA ARG A 178 -34.05 -22.25 -20.75
C ARG A 178 -33.57 -23.20 -21.84
N THR A 179 -34.52 -23.67 -22.64
CA THR A 179 -34.29 -24.57 -23.77
C THR A 179 -34.36 -23.78 -25.07
N CYS A 180 -33.43 -24.05 -25.99
CA CYS A 180 -33.46 -23.44 -27.32
C CYS A 180 -34.48 -24.17 -28.21
N VAL A 181 -35.39 -23.42 -28.84
CA VAL A 181 -36.39 -23.97 -29.77
C VAL A 181 -35.79 -24.52 -31.06
N HIS A 182 -34.63 -24.04 -31.50
CA HIS A 182 -34.02 -24.44 -32.78
C HIS A 182 -33.16 -25.70 -32.68
N CYS A 183 -32.55 -26.00 -31.53
CA CYS A 183 -31.62 -27.14 -31.40
C CYS A 183 -31.75 -27.93 -30.10
N GLY A 184 -32.76 -27.62 -29.26
CA GLY A 184 -33.04 -28.35 -28.03
C GLY A 184 -32.01 -28.19 -26.90
N LEU A 185 -30.95 -27.40 -27.08
CA LEU A 185 -29.92 -27.23 -26.06
C LEU A 185 -30.48 -26.52 -24.82
N THR A 186 -30.23 -27.11 -23.64
CA THR A 186 -30.65 -26.56 -22.35
C THR A 186 -29.45 -25.91 -21.65
N GLY A 187 -29.68 -24.75 -21.04
CA GLY A 187 -28.62 -24.04 -20.32
C GLY A 187 -29.15 -23.04 -19.31
N LYS A 188 -28.32 -22.70 -18.33
CA LYS A 188 -28.70 -21.85 -17.18
C LYS A 188 -28.21 -20.41 -17.33
N GLY A 189 -29.15 -19.47 -17.34
CA GLY A 189 -28.94 -18.03 -17.22
C GLY A 189 -28.41 -17.31 -18.47
N PRO A 190 -27.77 -16.14 -18.32
CA PRO A 190 -27.63 -15.14 -19.39
C PRO A 190 -26.71 -15.53 -20.55
N ASN A 191 -25.95 -16.63 -20.44
CA ASN A 191 -25.13 -17.10 -21.55
C ASN A 191 -26.00 -17.68 -22.68
N MET A 192 -27.13 -18.31 -22.36
CA MET A 192 -28.07 -18.82 -23.37
C MET A 192 -28.71 -17.68 -24.17
N THR A 193 -29.13 -16.61 -23.46
CA THR A 193 -29.66 -15.41 -24.12
C THR A 193 -28.62 -14.65 -24.91
N ARG A 194 -27.38 -14.53 -24.40
CA ARG A 194 -26.37 -13.68 -25.04
C ARG A 194 -25.66 -14.33 -26.22
N TYR A 195 -25.50 -15.64 -26.20
CA TYR A 195 -24.63 -16.32 -27.17
C TYR A 195 -25.29 -17.45 -27.94
N HIS A 196 -26.52 -17.86 -27.58
CA HIS A 196 -27.10 -19.07 -28.16
C HIS A 196 -28.44 -18.88 -28.88
N PHE A 197 -29.47 -18.25 -28.30
CA PHE A 197 -30.80 -18.21 -28.95
C PHE A 197 -30.77 -17.60 -30.36
N ASP A 198 -30.39 -16.32 -30.48
CA ASP A 198 -30.39 -15.63 -31.77
C ASP A 198 -29.24 -16.03 -32.68
N ASN A 199 -28.16 -16.57 -32.11
CA ASN A 199 -26.98 -17.04 -32.82
C ASN A 199 -26.96 -18.58 -32.95
N CYS A 200 -28.13 -19.23 -32.87
CA CYS A 200 -28.19 -20.68 -32.97
C CYS A 200 -27.87 -21.11 -34.40
N LYS A 201 -26.94 -22.05 -34.56
CA LYS A 201 -26.54 -22.57 -35.88
C LYS A 201 -27.66 -23.29 -36.65
N HIS A 202 -28.75 -23.65 -35.96
CA HIS A 202 -29.92 -24.33 -36.53
C HIS A 202 -31.11 -23.38 -36.71
N LYS A 203 -30.89 -22.08 -36.55
CA LYS A 203 -31.85 -21.04 -36.90
C LYS A 203 -31.72 -20.82 -38.40
N GLU A 204 -32.76 -21.18 -39.14
CA GLU A 204 -32.88 -20.86 -40.58
C GLU A 204 -32.83 -19.35 -40.83
#